data_AF-A0A920VI93-F1
#
_entry.id   AF-A0A920VI93-F1
#
_cell.length_a   1.000
_cell.length_b   1.000
_cell.length_c   1.000
_cell.angle_alpha   90.00
_cell.angle_beta   90.00
_cell.angle_gamma   90.00
#
_symmetry.space_group_name_H-M   'P 1'
#
loop_
_entity.id
_entity.type
_entity.pdbx_description
1 polymer ?
#
loop_
_entity_poly.entity_id
_entity_poly.type
_entity_poly.pdbx_seq_one_letter_code
_entity_poly.pdbx_strand_id
1 'polypeptide(L)'
;MGVSEIDGPDHADLRRVLNPHMSPRRVEQLRPRKEEISTWFLDEVIEAGRADLVLDYATPVPAVLTLESMGMPAENWDYYAGVLPRLGLL
;
A
#
# COMPACT_ATOMS: atom_id res chain seq x y z
N MET A 1 -6.67 -20.10 3.71
CA MET A 1 -6.10 -19.91 5.05
C MET A 1 -4.81 -19.12 4.91
N GLY A 2 -4.84 -17.85 5.29
CA GLY A 2 -3.69 -16.95 5.32
C GLY A 2 -2.93 -17.02 6.64
N VAL A 3 -1.85 -16.25 6.74
CA VAL A 3 -1.02 -16.17 7.96
C VAL A 3 -1.80 -15.70 9.19
N SER A 4 -2.94 -15.01 9.01
CA SER A 4 -3.82 -14.55 10.10
C SER A 4 -4.89 -15.57 10.50
N GLU A 5 -5.01 -16.69 9.79
CA GLU A 5 -6.08 -17.69 9.96
C GLU A 5 -5.53 -19.06 10.41
N ILE A 6 -4.22 -19.15 10.68
CA ILE A 6 -3.51 -20.38 11.03
C ILE A 6 -2.76 -20.14 12.35
N ASP A 7 -2.67 -21.17 13.19
CA ASP A 7 -2.03 -21.13 14.51
C ASP A 7 -0.87 -22.15 14.64
N GLY A 8 -0.13 -22.07 15.74
CA GLY A 8 0.83 -23.10 16.14
C GLY A 8 2.04 -23.24 15.20
N PRO A 9 2.56 -24.46 15.02
CA PRO A 9 3.73 -24.71 14.16
C PRO A 9 3.54 -24.26 12.71
N ASP A 10 2.35 -24.46 12.14
CA ASP A 10 2.04 -24.09 10.75
C ASP A 10 2.11 -22.57 10.55
N HIS A 11 1.64 -21.79 11.53
CA HIS A 11 1.79 -20.34 11.53
C HIS A 11 3.27 -19.91 11.61
N ALA A 12 4.07 -20.59 12.43
CA ALA A 12 5.49 -20.30 12.55
C ALA A 12 6.24 -20.57 11.24
N ASP A 13 5.91 -21.65 10.54
CA ASP A 13 6.50 -21.97 9.23
C ASP A 13 6.13 -20.95 8.15
N LEU A 14 4.88 -20.52 8.09
CA LEU A 14 4.45 -19.45 7.16
C LEU A 14 5.20 -18.15 7.42
N ARG A 15 5.30 -17.72 8.69
CA ARG A 15 6.05 -16.51 9.06
C ARG A 15 7.54 -16.62 8.74
N ARG A 16 8.14 -17.80 8.90
CA ARG A 16 9.54 -18.03 8.56
C ARG A 16 9.84 -17.76 7.09
N VAL A 17 8.90 -18.07 6.19
CA VAL A 17 9.02 -17.78 4.75
C VAL A 17 8.72 -16.32 4.45
N LEU A 18 7.71 -15.71 5.08
CA LEU A 18 7.27 -14.35 4.77
C LEU A 18 8.16 -13.24 5.38
N ASN A 19 8.58 -13.38 6.63
CA ASN A 19 9.27 -12.33 7.39
C ASN A 19 10.54 -11.76 6.71
N PRO A 20 11.40 -12.55 6.03
CA PRO A 20 12.57 -12.00 5.35
C PRO A 20 12.22 -10.91 4.33
N HIS A 21 11.07 -11.02 3.67
CA HIS A 21 10.56 -10.04 2.70
C HIS A 21 10.03 -8.77 3.37
N MET A 22 9.71 -8.83 4.67
CA MET A 22 9.18 -7.72 5.48
C MET A 22 10.16 -7.28 6.57
N SER A 23 11.45 -7.60 6.42
CA SER A 23 12.48 -7.22 7.39
C SER A 23 12.72 -5.69 7.41
N PRO A 24 13.22 -5.12 8.53
CA PRO A 24 13.57 -3.70 8.59
C PRO A 24 14.49 -3.26 7.45
N ARG A 25 15.48 -4.08 7.09
CA ARG A 25 16.39 -3.82 5.97
C ARG A 25 15.68 -3.77 4.61
N ARG A 26 14.67 -4.62 4.37
CA ARG A 26 13.87 -4.56 3.14
C ARG A 26 12.99 -3.32 3.12
N VAL A 27 12.34 -3.03 4.23
CA VAL A 27 11.50 -1.83 4.41
C VAL A 27 12.31 -0.54 4.16
N GLU A 28 13.53 -0.51 4.66
CA GLU A 28 14.51 0.57 4.50
C GLU A 28 14.89 0.82 3.03
N GLN A 29 15.13 -0.25 2.27
CA GLN A 29 15.45 -0.17 0.83
C GLN A 29 14.30 0.42 0.00
N LEU A 30 13.07 0.31 0.50
CA LEU A 30 11.89 0.88 -0.15
C LEU A 30 11.68 2.36 0.20
N ARG A 31 12.47 2.95 1.11
CA ARG A 31 12.27 4.35 1.52
C ARG A 31 12.20 5.31 0.32
N PRO A 32 13.14 5.30 -0.64
CA PRO A 32 13.10 6.26 -1.74
C PRO A 32 11.79 6.18 -2.53
N ARG A 33 11.31 4.96 -2.79
CA ARG A 33 10.04 4.74 -3.48
C ARG A 33 8.83 5.18 -2.65
N LYS A 34 8.83 4.91 -1.34
CA LYS A 34 7.78 5.37 -0.42
C LYS A 34 7.70 6.88 -0.36
N GLU A 35 8.85 7.56 -0.29
CA GLU A 35 8.93 9.02 -0.31
C GLU A 35 8.38 9.56 -1.63
N GLU A 36 8.80 8.99 -2.77
CA GLU A 36 8.31 9.39 -4.09
C GLU A 36 6.78 9.30 -4.20
N ILE A 37 6.18 8.16 -3.84
CA ILE A 37 4.73 7.97 -3.88
C ILE A 37 4.03 8.90 -2.89
N SER A 38 4.57 9.07 -1.69
CA SER A 38 3.98 9.96 -0.67
C SER A 38 4.00 11.41 -1.14
N THR A 39 5.13 11.88 -1.69
CA THR A 39 5.25 13.23 -2.23
C THR A 39 4.29 13.45 -3.38
N TRP A 40 4.17 12.49 -4.31
CA TRP A 40 3.23 12.60 -5.43
C TRP A 40 1.79 12.86 -4.96
N PHE A 41 1.27 12.05 -4.03
CA PHE A 41 -0.11 12.25 -3.52
C PHE A 41 -0.28 13.53 -2.71
N LEU A 42 0.78 14.04 -2.07
CA LEU A 42 0.72 15.34 -1.40
C LEU A 42 0.68 16.49 -2.42
N ASP A 43 1.51 16.43 -3.45
CA ASP A 43 1.62 17.48 -4.47
C ASP A 43 0.29 17.68 -5.22
N GLU A 44 -0.51 16.62 -5.39
CA GLU A 44 -1.85 16.71 -6.01
C GLU A 44 -2.85 17.56 -5.21
N VAL A 45 -2.66 17.73 -3.90
CA VAL A 45 -3.63 18.41 -3.03
C VAL A 45 -3.08 19.63 -2.29
N ILE A 46 -1.75 19.79 -2.22
CA ILE A 46 -1.12 20.79 -1.35
C ILE A 46 -1.51 22.24 -1.71
N GLU A 47 -1.58 22.57 -3.00
CA GLU A 47 -1.94 23.91 -3.49
C GLU A 47 -3.42 24.26 -3.24
N ALA A 48 -4.28 23.26 -3.05
CA ALA A 48 -5.68 23.50 -2.73
C ALA A 48 -5.88 24.01 -1.29
N GLY A 49 -4.86 23.89 -0.42
CA GLY A 49 -4.91 24.27 0.99
C GLY A 49 -5.87 23.45 1.84
N ARG A 50 -6.43 22.37 1.29
CA ARG A 50 -7.34 21.43 1.96
C ARG A 50 -7.24 20.05 1.30
N ALA A 51 -7.40 19.01 2.10
CA ALA A 51 -7.44 17.61 1.65
C ALA A 51 -8.31 16.77 2.58
N ASP A 52 -8.96 15.76 2.02
CA ASP A 52 -9.46 14.60 2.76
C ASP A 52 -8.29 13.65 2.98
N LEU A 53 -7.63 13.75 4.13
CA LEU A 53 -6.40 12.98 4.40
C LEU A 53 -6.58 11.47 4.22
N VAL A 54 -7.80 10.94 4.43
CA VAL A 54 -8.07 9.52 4.23
C VAL A 54 -8.08 9.20 2.75
N LEU A 55 -8.88 9.92 1.97
CA LEU A 55 -9.16 9.54 0.58
C LEU A 55 -8.12 10.07 -0.40
N ASP A 56 -7.49 11.19 -0.09
CA ASP A 56 -6.52 11.85 -0.96
C ASP A 56 -5.08 11.39 -0.70
N TYR A 57 -4.80 10.76 0.46
CA TYR A 57 -3.43 10.38 0.84
C TYR A 57 -3.33 9.00 1.51
N ALA A 58 -3.98 8.79 2.65
CA ALA A 58 -3.76 7.58 3.47
C ALA A 58 -4.31 6.30 2.84
N THR A 59 -5.28 6.42 1.94
CA THR A 59 -5.82 5.31 1.13
C THR A 59 -4.94 5.01 -0.09
N PRO A 60 -4.65 5.99 -0.96
CA PRO A 60 -3.85 5.74 -2.16
C PRO A 60 -2.42 5.26 -1.93
N VAL A 61 -1.68 5.91 -1.02
CA VAL A 61 -0.24 5.65 -0.81
C VAL A 61 0.04 4.17 -0.50
N PRO A 62 -0.62 3.54 0.49
CA PRO A 62 -0.40 2.11 0.75
C PRO A 62 -0.98 1.22 -0.35
N ALA A 63 -2.04 1.62 -1.07
CA ALA A 63 -2.59 0.83 -2.15
C ALA A 63 -1.58 0.66 -3.31
N VAL A 64 -0.98 1.76 -3.76
CA VAL A 64 0.09 1.76 -4.78
C VAL A 64 1.28 0.91 -4.32
N LEU A 65 1.79 1.16 -3.11
CA LEU A 65 2.94 0.42 -2.57
C LEU A 65 2.65 -1.09 -2.44
N THR A 66 1.42 -1.46 -2.09
CA THR A 66 1.00 -2.86 -1.97
C THR A 66 0.96 -3.53 -3.34
N LEU A 67 0.36 -2.88 -4.36
CA LEU A 67 0.31 -3.40 -5.73
C LEU A 67 1.72 -3.59 -6.30
N GLU A 68 2.61 -2.62 -6.11
CA GLU A 68 4.02 -2.75 -6.51
C GLU A 68 4.71 -3.92 -5.81
N SER A 69 4.47 -4.11 -4.51
CA SER A 69 5.05 -5.23 -3.76
C SER A 69 4.58 -6.60 -4.26
N MET A 70 3.38 -6.64 -4.86
CA MET A 70 2.80 -7.83 -5.48
C MET A 70 3.16 -7.99 -6.96
N GLY A 71 3.90 -7.04 -7.55
CA GLY A 71 4.22 -7.02 -8.98
C GLY A 71 3.00 -6.75 -9.87
N MET A 72 1.97 -6.11 -9.32
CA MET A 72 0.75 -5.76 -10.04
C MET A 72 0.83 -4.32 -10.62
N PRO A 73 0.11 -4.03 -11.71
CA PRO A 73 0.00 -2.66 -12.25
C PRO A 73 -0.58 -1.72 -11.19
N ALA A 74 0.18 -0.70 -10.83
CA ALA A 74 -0.19 0.24 -9.77
C ALA A 74 -1.21 1.29 -10.23
N GLU A 75 -1.41 1.43 -11.54
CA GLU A 75 -2.33 2.43 -12.13
C GLU A 75 -3.79 2.18 -11.73
N ASN A 76 -4.13 0.92 -11.43
CA ASN A 76 -5.47 0.51 -10.99
C ASN A 76 -5.63 0.54 -9.46
N TRP A 77 -4.78 1.26 -8.74
CA TRP A 77 -4.82 1.31 -7.27
C TRP A 77 -6.19 1.74 -6.72
N ASP A 78 -6.88 2.63 -7.43
CA ASP A 78 -8.18 3.17 -7.06
C ASP A 78 -9.28 2.10 -7.06
N TYR A 79 -9.20 1.13 -7.97
CA TYR A 79 -10.05 -0.06 -8.02
C TYR A 79 -9.86 -0.91 -6.77
N TYR A 80 -8.61 -1.24 -6.45
CA TYR A 80 -8.29 -2.13 -5.34
C TYR A 80 -8.48 -1.47 -3.96
N ALA A 81 -8.33 -0.15 -3.89
CA ALA A 81 -8.55 0.62 -2.67
C ALA A 81 -10.03 0.93 -2.40
N GLY A 82 -10.93 0.54 -3.32
CA GLY A 82 -12.37 0.77 -3.17
C GLY A 82 -12.78 2.24 -3.26
N VAL A 83 -11.96 3.08 -3.90
CA VAL A 83 -12.23 4.52 -4.08
C VAL A 83 -12.80 4.85 -5.46
N LEU A 84 -12.70 3.93 -6.43
CA LEU A 84 -13.37 4.04 -7.74
C LEU A 84 -14.84 4.51 -7.69
N PRO A 85 -15.69 4.06 -6.74
CA PRO A 85 -17.08 4.52 -6.66
C PRO A 85 -17.22 6.04 -6.43
N ARG A 86 -16.19 6.72 -5.91
CA ARG A 86 -16.19 8.19 -5.72
C ARG A 86 -15.81 8.95 -7.00
N LEU A 87 -15.17 8.30 -7.97
CA LEU A 87 -14.80 8.88 -9.26
C LEU A 87 -15.96 8.87 -10.28
N GLY A 88 -17.13 8.34 -9.90
CA GLY A 88 -18.33 8.33 -10.74
C GLY A 88 -18.22 7.43 -11.98
N LEU A 89 -17.30 6.45 -11.96
CA LEU A 89 -17.02 5.59 -13.11
C LEU A 89 -17.79 4.25 -13.12
N LEU A 90 -18.76 4.05 -12.22
CA LEU A 90 -19.85 3.06 -12.33
C LEU A 90 -21.11 3.57 -11.61
#